data_AF-A0A7C2S9M4-F1
#
_entry.id   AF-A0A7C2S9M4-F1
#
_cell.length_a   1.000
_cell.length_b   1.000
_cell.length_c   1.000
_cell.angle_alpha   90.00
_cell.angle_beta   90.00
_cell.angle_gamma   90.00
#
_symmetry.space_group_name_H-M   'P 1'
#
loop_
_entity.id
_entity.type
_entity.pdbx_description
1 polymer ?
#
loop_
_entity_poly.entity_id
_entity_poly.type
_entity_poly.pdbx_seq_one_letter_code
_entity_poly.pdbx_strand_id
1 'polypeptide(L)'
;MWAPRFIKGLQKKFVISLLVAGLLPGIAALVATYLSSNNILKNSIGTNFQEIAAAVAKKVEIIVDQDITEAQSLALSPDIFHVLEKANRGYGNIDTAEVTQHLRDWQAQRRQDDVEYAEVLLTNRASKFVAATINLSEDSYADQPWWQSAYTNSQGAIFVSNLYLDEQYQGYYY
;
A
#
# COMPACT_ATOMS: atom_id res chain seq x y z
N MET A 1 20.19 79.57 -46.44
CA MET A 1 20.45 78.50 -45.46
C MET A 1 19.13 78.21 -44.76
N TRP A 2 18.43 77.13 -45.13
CA TRP A 2 17.05 76.85 -44.70
C TRP A 2 17.06 75.62 -43.80
N ALA A 3 16.54 75.74 -42.57
CA ALA A 3 16.47 74.63 -41.61
C ALA A 3 15.01 74.21 -41.43
N PRO A 4 14.62 72.96 -41.77
CA PRO A 4 13.26 72.49 -41.56
C PRO A 4 13.04 72.17 -40.07
N ARG A 5 12.13 72.90 -39.44
CA ARG A 5 11.69 72.64 -38.07
C ARG A 5 10.67 71.49 -38.08
N PHE A 6 11.17 70.25 -38.03
CA PHE A 6 10.33 69.06 -37.88
C PHE A 6 9.44 69.17 -36.65
N ILE A 7 8.15 68.93 -36.83
CA ILE A 7 7.11 69.00 -35.81
C ILE A 7 7.33 67.83 -34.84
N LYS A 8 8.13 68.05 -33.78
CA LYS A 8 8.51 67.06 -32.76
C LYS A 8 7.32 66.29 -32.15
N GLY A 9 6.11 66.84 -32.22
CA GLY A 9 4.88 66.20 -31.71
C GLY A 9 4.33 65.06 -32.58
N LEU A 10 4.49 65.11 -33.91
CA LEU A 10 3.88 64.12 -34.81
C LEU A 10 4.71 62.82 -34.89
N GLN A 11 6.04 62.95 -34.98
CA GLN A 11 6.95 61.80 -34.94
C GLN A 11 6.82 61.02 -33.63
N LYS A 12 6.69 61.71 -32.48
CA LYS A 12 6.49 61.07 -31.18
C LYS A 12 5.20 60.25 -31.13
N LYS A 13 4.10 60.76 -31.71
CA LYS A 13 2.81 60.04 -31.78
C LYS A 13 2.91 58.79 -32.67
N PHE A 14 3.59 58.89 -33.81
CA PHE A 14 3.78 57.76 -34.73
C PHE A 14 4.60 56.64 -34.09
N VAL A 15 5.71 56.99 -33.44
CA VAL A 15 6.59 56.03 -32.74
C VAL A 15 5.85 55.37 -31.56
N ILE A 16 5.07 56.13 -30.80
CA ILE A 16 4.24 55.55 -29.71
C ILE A 16 3.21 54.57 -30.27
N SER A 17 2.54 54.89 -31.38
CA SER A 17 1.58 53.97 -31.99
C SER A 17 2.21 52.66 -32.46
N LEU A 18 3.43 52.73 -33.03
CA LEU A 18 4.19 51.56 -33.48
C LEU A 18 4.64 50.69 -32.29
N LEU A 19 5.06 51.33 -31.19
CA LEU A 19 5.43 50.64 -29.94
C LEU A 19 4.23 49.90 -29.32
N VAL A 20 3.09 50.58 -29.25
CA VAL A 20 1.85 50.02 -28.70
C VAL A 20 1.34 48.86 -29.56
N ALA A 21 1.41 48.99 -30.89
CA ALA A 21 1.02 47.94 -31.82
C ALA A 21 1.88 46.67 -31.71
N GLY A 22 3.14 46.77 -31.26
CA GLY A 22 4.02 45.61 -31.04
C GLY A 22 3.94 45.04 -29.62
N LEU A 23 3.87 45.88 -28.59
CA LEU A 23 3.88 45.44 -27.19
C LEU A 23 2.56 44.83 -26.73
N LEU A 24 1.43 45.42 -27.12
CA LEU A 24 0.12 44.95 -26.64
C LEU A 24 -0.19 43.49 -27.04
N PRO A 25 0.01 43.07 -28.31
CA PRO A 25 -0.19 41.68 -28.70
C PRO A 25 0.78 40.72 -27.99
N GLY A 26 2.03 41.15 -27.76
CA GLY A 26 3.02 40.35 -27.05
C GLY A 26 2.64 40.10 -25.60
N ILE A 27 2.18 41.14 -24.88
CA ILE A 27 1.68 41.01 -23.51
C ILE A 27 0.44 40.11 -23.47
N ALA A 28 -0.49 40.29 -24.41
CA ALA A 28 -1.68 39.45 -24.50
C ALA A 28 -1.35 37.97 -24.73
N ALA A 29 -0.38 37.68 -25.61
CA ALA A 29 0.10 36.32 -25.87
C ALA A 29 0.77 35.70 -24.63
N LEU A 30 1.57 36.46 -23.89
CA LEU A 30 2.18 36.02 -22.64
C LEU A 30 1.14 35.71 -21.56
N VAL A 31 0.13 36.57 -21.40
CA VAL A 31 -0.98 36.34 -20.47
C VAL A 31 -1.81 35.11 -20.86
N ALA A 32 -2.13 34.97 -22.15
CA ALA A 32 -2.86 33.80 -22.65
C ALA A 32 -2.08 32.50 -22.39
N THR A 33 -0.76 32.52 -22.60
CA THR A 33 0.14 31.39 -22.33
C THR A 33 0.20 31.07 -20.84
N TYR A 34 0.30 32.08 -19.97
CA TYR A 34 0.33 31.92 -18.52
C TYR A 34 -0.98 31.31 -17.98
N LEU A 35 -2.13 31.81 -18.45
CA LEU A 35 -3.45 31.29 -18.07
C LEU A 35 -3.65 29.85 -18.58
N SER A 36 -3.18 29.55 -19.79
CA SER A 36 -3.24 28.20 -20.37
C SER A 36 -2.35 27.20 -19.61
N SER A 37 -1.14 27.61 -19.21
CA SER A 37 -0.18 26.78 -18.47
C SER A 37 -0.69 26.32 -17.10
N ASN A 38 -1.41 27.17 -16.36
CA ASN A 38 -1.93 26.81 -15.04
C ASN A 38 -2.92 25.63 -15.09
N ASN A 39 -3.67 25.50 -16.19
CA ASN A 39 -4.61 24.40 -16.38
C ASN A 39 -3.90 23.09 -16.75
N ILE A 40 -2.82 23.17 -17.54
CA ILE A 40 -2.03 22.01 -17.97
C ILE A 40 -1.21 21.45 -16.80
N LEU A 41 -0.58 22.30 -15.99
CA LEU A 41 0.19 21.83 -14.82
C LEU A 41 -0.72 21.17 -13.78
N LYS A 42 -1.87 21.77 -13.47
CA LYS A 42 -2.81 21.20 -12.50
C LYS A 42 -3.37 19.84 -12.95
N ASN A 43 -3.77 19.72 -14.21
CA ASN A 43 -4.30 18.46 -14.72
C ASN A 43 -3.22 17.39 -14.82
N SER A 44 -2.02 17.73 -15.30
CA SER A 44 -0.90 16.79 -15.43
C SER A 44 -0.42 16.28 -14.07
N ILE A 45 -0.34 17.14 -13.06
CA ILE A 45 -0.01 16.74 -11.68
C ILE A 45 -1.10 15.80 -11.13
N GLY A 46 -2.38 16.13 -11.36
CA GLY A 46 -3.50 15.29 -10.95
C GLY A 46 -3.50 13.90 -11.61
N THR A 47 -3.32 13.84 -12.93
CA THR A 47 -3.22 12.59 -13.69
C THR A 47 -2.03 11.76 -13.22
N ASN A 48 -0.86 12.38 -13.03
CA ASN A 48 0.33 11.68 -12.57
C ASN A 48 0.15 11.12 -11.14
N PHE A 49 -0.50 11.85 -10.24
CA PHE A 49 -0.83 11.31 -8.92
C PHE A 49 -1.83 10.15 -8.97
N GLN A 50 -2.84 10.24 -9.84
CA GLN A 50 -3.79 9.14 -10.04
C GLN A 50 -3.10 7.90 -10.62
N GLU A 51 -2.19 8.07 -11.57
CA GLU A 51 -1.38 6.97 -12.13
C GLU A 51 -0.50 6.31 -11.06
N ILE A 52 0.18 7.11 -10.22
CA ILE A 52 0.97 6.58 -9.10
C ILE A 52 0.07 5.85 -8.10
N ALA A 53 -1.07 6.43 -7.72
CA ALA A 53 -2.01 5.81 -6.80
C ALA A 53 -2.57 4.49 -7.35
N ALA A 54 -2.90 4.45 -8.64
CA ALA A 54 -3.35 3.23 -9.32
C ALA A 54 -2.24 2.17 -9.37
N ALA A 55 -1.00 2.57 -9.65
CA ALA A 55 0.15 1.67 -9.64
C ALA A 55 0.43 1.11 -8.23
N VAL A 56 0.33 1.94 -7.19
CA VAL A 56 0.48 1.51 -5.80
C VAL A 56 -0.65 0.58 -5.38
N ALA A 57 -1.90 0.92 -5.68
CA ALA A 57 -3.06 0.07 -5.37
C ALA A 57 -2.94 -1.30 -6.05
N LYS A 58 -2.55 -1.32 -7.33
CA LYS A 58 -2.29 -2.55 -8.07
C LYS A 58 -1.16 -3.37 -7.46
N LYS A 59 -0.09 -2.71 -6.98
CA LYS A 59 1.00 -3.41 -6.28
C LYS A 59 0.51 -4.03 -4.97
N VAL A 60 -0.30 -3.32 -4.19
CA VAL A 60 -0.89 -3.85 -2.94
C VAL A 60 -1.79 -5.05 -3.24
N GLU A 61 -2.66 -4.95 -4.24
CA GLU A 61 -3.52 -6.06 -4.68
C GLU A 61 -2.71 -7.32 -5.02
N ILE A 62 -1.64 -7.17 -5.82
CA ILE A 62 -0.76 -8.30 -6.19
C ILE A 62 -0.10 -8.93 -4.95
N ILE A 63 0.41 -8.12 -4.03
CA ILE A 63 1.08 -8.63 -2.82
C ILE A 63 0.08 -9.37 -1.93
N VAL A 64 -1.11 -8.80 -1.71
CA VAL A 64 -2.15 -9.41 -0.88
C VAL A 64 -2.65 -10.73 -1.49
N ASP A 65 -2.90 -10.76 -2.80
CA ASP A 65 -3.34 -11.99 -3.49
C ASP A 65 -2.27 -13.10 -3.43
N GLN A 66 -1.00 -12.73 -3.57
CA GLN A 66 0.11 -13.66 -3.41
C GLN A 66 0.17 -14.18 -1.98
N ASP A 67 0.10 -13.31 -0.97
CA ASP A 67 0.16 -13.70 0.44
C ASP A 67 -1.00 -14.61 0.84
N ILE A 68 -2.21 -14.35 0.33
CA ILE A 68 -3.36 -15.23 0.52
C ILE A 68 -3.08 -16.62 -0.07
N THR A 69 -2.56 -16.67 -1.30
CA THR A 69 -2.26 -17.94 -1.98
C THR A 69 -1.20 -18.74 -1.23
N GLU A 70 -0.14 -18.08 -0.76
CA GLU A 70 0.94 -18.70 0.00
C GLU A 70 0.46 -19.19 1.37
N ALA A 71 -0.35 -18.40 2.08
CA ALA A 71 -0.93 -18.80 3.36
C ALA A 71 -1.89 -20.00 3.21
N GLN A 72 -2.66 -20.06 2.12
CA GLN A 72 -3.50 -21.21 1.80
C GLN A 72 -2.67 -22.44 1.46
N SER A 73 -1.60 -22.28 0.66
CA SER A 73 -0.67 -23.36 0.33
C SER A 73 -0.06 -23.96 1.60
N LEU A 74 0.39 -23.10 2.52
CA LEU A 74 0.89 -23.49 3.84
C LEU A 74 -0.19 -24.22 4.65
N ALA A 75 -1.41 -23.66 4.75
CA ALA A 75 -2.50 -24.29 5.50
C ALA A 75 -2.93 -25.67 4.96
N LEU A 76 -2.68 -25.94 3.68
CA LEU A 76 -2.96 -27.21 3.01
C LEU A 76 -1.80 -28.22 3.11
N SER A 77 -0.70 -27.87 3.79
CA SER A 77 0.42 -28.78 3.94
C SER A 77 0.04 -30.01 4.81
N PRO A 78 0.53 -31.22 4.47
CA PRO A 78 0.12 -32.45 5.16
C PRO A 78 0.40 -32.45 6.67
N ASP A 79 1.53 -31.87 7.09
CA ASP A 79 1.95 -31.77 8.49
C ASP A 79 1.04 -30.82 9.29
N ILE A 80 0.63 -29.69 8.70
CA ILE A 80 -0.31 -28.75 9.30
C ILE A 80 -1.69 -29.41 9.45
N PHE A 81 -2.17 -30.10 8.41
CA PHE A 81 -3.44 -30.81 8.51
C PHE A 81 -3.42 -31.88 9.62
N HIS A 82 -2.36 -32.67 9.70
CA HIS A 82 -2.22 -33.75 10.68
C HIS A 82 -2.13 -33.23 12.12
N VAL A 83 -1.38 -32.15 12.37
CA VAL A 83 -1.29 -31.55 13.71
C VAL A 83 -2.63 -30.94 14.14
N LEU A 84 -3.33 -30.26 13.22
CA LEU A 84 -4.63 -29.66 13.48
C LEU A 84 -5.69 -30.73 13.72
N GLU A 85 -5.67 -31.85 13.00
CA GLU A 85 -6.58 -32.96 13.25
C GLU A 85 -6.40 -33.52 14.66
N LYS A 86 -5.14 -33.75 15.09
CA LYS A 86 -4.84 -34.20 16.46
C LYS A 86 -5.32 -33.19 17.51
N ALA A 87 -5.06 -31.90 17.27
CA ALA A 87 -5.49 -30.81 18.14
C ALA A 87 -7.02 -30.71 18.24
N ASN A 88 -7.73 -30.92 17.13
CA ASN A 88 -9.19 -30.88 17.07
C ASN A 88 -9.86 -32.05 17.77
N ARG A 89 -9.20 -33.22 17.78
CA ARG A 89 -9.65 -34.43 18.49
C ARG A 89 -9.33 -34.40 19.99
N GLY A 90 -8.55 -33.41 20.45
CA GLY A 90 -8.18 -33.27 21.85
C GLY A 90 -7.22 -34.36 22.32
N TYR A 91 -6.43 -34.92 21.41
CA TYR A 91 -5.35 -35.83 21.80
C TYR A 91 -4.33 -35.05 22.65
N GLY A 92 -3.87 -35.68 23.74
CA GLY A 92 -2.86 -35.09 24.63
C GLY A 92 -1.53 -34.81 23.92
N ASN A 93 -0.57 -34.25 24.67
CA ASN A 93 0.78 -33.83 24.23
C ASN A 93 1.07 -33.99 22.73
N ILE A 94 0.69 -32.98 21.95
CA ILE A 94 0.85 -32.96 20.50
C ILE A 94 2.28 -32.50 20.24
N ASP A 95 3.06 -33.32 19.54
CA ASP A 95 4.36 -32.88 19.05
C ASP A 95 4.15 -31.85 17.95
N THR A 96 4.52 -30.60 18.25
CA THR A 96 4.40 -29.44 17.35
C THR A 96 5.77 -28.97 16.87
N ALA A 97 6.87 -29.65 17.22
CA ALA A 97 8.22 -29.22 16.87
C ALA A 97 8.44 -29.18 15.35
N GLU A 98 7.98 -30.23 14.65
CA GLU A 98 8.08 -30.33 13.19
C GLU A 98 7.32 -29.19 12.49
N VAL A 99 6.04 -28.99 12.86
CA VAL A 99 5.21 -27.92 12.27
C VAL A 99 5.74 -26.54 12.63
N THR A 100 6.18 -26.33 13.87
CA THR A 100 6.77 -25.06 14.29
C THR A 100 8.03 -24.74 13.48
N GLN A 101 8.87 -25.75 13.20
CA GLN A 101 10.03 -25.56 12.34
C GLN A 101 9.62 -25.25 10.90
N HIS A 102 8.63 -25.98 10.36
CA HIS A 102 8.13 -25.72 9.01
C HIS A 102 7.56 -24.29 8.87
N LEU A 103 6.81 -23.79 9.85
CA LEU A 103 6.33 -22.40 9.86
C LEU A 103 7.50 -21.39 9.86
N ARG A 104 8.57 -21.67 10.61
CA ARG A 104 9.77 -20.80 10.66
C ARG A 104 10.53 -20.82 9.34
N ASP A 105 10.68 -21.99 8.73
CA ASP A 105 11.35 -22.14 7.44
C ASP A 105 10.56 -21.42 6.34
N TRP A 106 9.23 -21.57 6.34
CA TRP A 106 8.35 -20.82 5.45
C TRP A 106 8.47 -19.30 5.67
N GLN A 107 8.43 -18.83 6.93
CA GLN A 107 8.58 -17.41 7.26
C GLN A 107 9.94 -16.86 6.81
N ALA A 108 11.02 -17.64 7.00
CA ALA A 108 12.36 -17.27 6.58
C ALA A 108 12.49 -17.20 5.04
N GLN A 109 11.84 -18.12 4.32
CA GLN A 109 11.77 -18.09 2.86
C GLN A 109 11.10 -16.81 2.37
N ARG A 110 9.98 -16.43 2.98
CA ARG A 110 9.25 -15.20 2.59
C ARG A 110 10.02 -13.92 2.87
N ARG A 111 10.83 -13.88 3.94
CA ARG A 111 11.75 -12.76 4.20
C ARG A 111 12.76 -12.55 3.07
N GLN A 112 13.16 -13.61 2.34
CA GLN A 112 14.02 -13.46 1.16
C GLN A 112 13.31 -12.79 -0.01
N ASP A 113 11.97 -12.89 -0.06
CA ASP A 113 11.12 -12.26 -1.07
C ASP A 113 10.71 -10.82 -0.69
N ASP A 114 11.41 -10.20 0.27
CA ASP A 114 11.12 -8.84 0.80
C ASP A 114 9.76 -8.74 1.51
N VAL A 115 9.22 -9.87 2.00
CA VAL A 115 7.98 -9.93 2.79
C VAL A 115 8.29 -10.41 4.20
N GLU A 116 8.10 -9.54 5.18
CA GLU A 116 8.34 -9.85 6.59
C GLU A 116 7.03 -10.07 7.34
N TYR A 117 6.80 -11.32 7.77
CA TYR A 117 5.74 -11.62 8.72
C TYR A 117 6.26 -11.46 10.14
N ALA A 118 5.51 -10.76 10.99
CA ALA A 118 5.84 -10.65 12.41
C ALA A 118 5.62 -11.99 13.15
N GLU A 119 4.57 -12.71 12.77
CA GLU A 119 4.22 -14.04 13.29
C GLU A 119 3.48 -14.87 12.24
N VAL A 120 3.58 -16.19 12.40
CA VAL A 120 2.69 -17.15 11.76
C VAL A 120 2.26 -18.10 12.86
N LEU A 121 0.95 -18.31 13.02
CA LEU A 121 0.39 -19.12 14.09
C LEU A 121 -0.72 -20.03 13.58
N LEU A 122 -0.96 -21.11 14.32
CA LEU A 122 -2.01 -22.08 14.09
C LEU A 122 -2.89 -22.19 15.33
N THR A 123 -4.20 -22.18 15.10
CA THR A 123 -5.20 -22.47 16.12
C THR A 123 -6.08 -23.63 15.68
N ASN A 124 -6.61 -24.37 16.65
CA ASN A 124 -7.58 -25.42 16.38
C ASN A 124 -9.01 -24.85 16.29
N ARG A 125 -10.00 -25.69 15.95
CA ARG A 125 -11.41 -25.30 15.83
C ARG A 125 -12.05 -24.80 17.13
N ALA A 126 -11.43 -25.08 18.27
CA ALA A 126 -11.84 -24.64 19.60
C ALA A 126 -11.06 -23.40 20.04
N SER A 127 -10.52 -22.64 19.08
CA SER A 127 -9.70 -21.43 19.22
C SER A 127 -8.42 -21.58 20.03
N LYS A 128 -8.01 -22.80 20.37
CA LYS A 128 -6.80 -23.02 21.17
C LYS A 128 -5.56 -22.90 20.32
N PHE A 129 -4.52 -22.32 20.91
CA PHE A 129 -3.18 -22.29 20.34
C PHE A 129 -2.67 -23.71 20.03
N VAL A 130 -1.98 -23.87 18.90
CA VAL A 130 -1.33 -25.12 18.49
C VAL A 130 0.16 -24.93 18.27
N ALA A 131 0.55 -23.99 17.40
CA ALA A 131 1.94 -23.72 17.07
C ALA A 131 2.11 -22.27 16.59
N ALA A 132 3.31 -21.71 16.73
CA ALA A 132 3.67 -20.41 16.16
C ALA A 132 5.18 -20.26 15.93
N THR A 133 5.53 -19.31 15.07
CA THR A 133 6.92 -18.91 14.82
C THR A 133 7.52 -18.04 15.91
N ILE A 134 6.72 -17.57 16.86
CA ILE A 134 7.19 -16.86 18.05
C ILE A 134 6.59 -17.48 19.32
N ASN A 135 7.15 -17.14 20.48
CA ASN A 135 6.59 -17.54 21.75
C ASN A 135 5.41 -16.64 22.08
N LEU A 136 4.21 -17.19 22.06
CA LEU A 136 2.97 -16.50 22.40
C LEU A 136 2.58 -16.81 23.85
N SER A 137 2.02 -15.82 24.54
CA SER A 137 1.51 -15.97 25.91
C SER A 137 0.03 -16.35 25.98
N GLU A 138 -0.66 -16.31 24.84
CA GLU A 138 -2.11 -16.52 24.76
C GLU A 138 -2.44 -17.99 24.48
N ASP A 139 -3.30 -18.59 25.30
CA ASP A 139 -3.71 -19.99 25.16
C ASP A 139 -4.89 -20.16 24.20
N SER A 140 -5.67 -19.09 23.96
CA SER A 140 -6.89 -19.11 23.16
C SER A 140 -7.20 -17.79 22.48
N TYR A 141 -7.69 -17.84 21.24
CA TYR A 141 -7.99 -16.66 20.42
C TYR A 141 -9.48 -16.49 20.10
N ALA A 142 -10.37 -17.05 20.92
CA ALA A 142 -11.83 -17.05 20.68
C ALA A 142 -12.43 -15.65 20.51
N ASP A 143 -11.87 -14.69 21.23
CA ASP A 143 -12.31 -13.30 21.29
C ASP A 143 -11.71 -12.45 20.17
N GLN A 144 -10.72 -12.97 19.43
CA GLN A 144 -10.04 -12.23 18.39
C GLN A 144 -10.93 -12.06 17.15
N PRO A 145 -11.10 -10.82 16.64
CA PRO A 145 -11.91 -10.56 15.46
C PRO A 145 -11.43 -11.32 14.21
N TRP A 146 -10.10 -11.47 14.04
CA TRP A 146 -9.53 -12.21 12.94
C TRP A 146 -9.85 -13.70 13.03
N TRP A 147 -9.90 -14.28 14.23
CA TRP A 147 -10.20 -15.69 14.43
C TRP A 147 -11.67 -15.99 14.13
N GLN A 148 -12.58 -15.18 14.66
CA GLN A 148 -14.02 -15.31 14.41
C GLN A 148 -14.35 -15.19 12.92
N SER A 149 -13.69 -14.25 12.24
CA SER A 149 -13.88 -14.01 10.81
C SER A 149 -13.27 -15.12 9.95
N ALA A 150 -12.07 -15.61 10.27
CA ALA A 150 -11.45 -16.71 9.53
C ALA A 150 -12.17 -18.04 9.75
N TYR A 151 -12.70 -18.30 10.95
CA TYR A 151 -13.39 -19.55 11.26
C TYR A 151 -14.76 -19.64 10.59
N THR A 152 -15.52 -18.54 10.52
CA THR A 152 -16.85 -18.45 9.86
C THR A 152 -17.73 -19.67 10.11
N ASN A 153 -18.07 -19.96 11.38
CA ASN A 153 -18.92 -21.11 11.76
C ASN A 153 -18.47 -22.45 11.13
N SER A 154 -17.16 -22.73 11.15
CA SER A 154 -16.52 -23.91 10.55
C SER A 154 -16.49 -23.98 9.01
N GLN A 155 -16.99 -22.97 8.29
CA GLN A 155 -16.92 -22.95 6.83
C GLN A 155 -15.53 -22.58 6.33
N GLY A 156 -14.76 -21.85 7.15
CA GLY A 156 -13.48 -21.27 6.76
C GLY A 156 -13.67 -20.09 5.81
N ALA A 157 -12.90 -19.02 6.02
CA ALA A 157 -12.84 -17.89 5.11
C ALA A 157 -11.43 -17.29 5.13
N ILE A 158 -11.02 -16.74 4.00
CA ILE A 158 -9.89 -15.81 3.98
C ILE A 158 -10.37 -14.52 4.64
N PHE A 159 -9.61 -14.03 5.61
CA PHE A 159 -9.87 -12.76 6.26
C PHE A 159 -8.59 -11.93 6.30
N VAL A 160 -8.69 -10.68 5.83
CA VAL A 160 -7.64 -9.67 5.94
C VAL A 160 -8.22 -8.52 6.75
N SER A 161 -7.61 -8.21 7.89
CA SER A 161 -8.09 -7.14 8.76
C SER A 161 -7.67 -5.77 8.25
N ASN A 162 -8.27 -4.72 8.81
CA ASN A 162 -7.66 -3.41 8.80
C ASN A 162 -6.36 -3.42 9.62
N LEU A 163 -5.53 -2.39 9.46
CA LEU A 163 -4.34 -2.20 10.28
C LEU A 163 -4.75 -1.82 11.71
N TYR A 164 -4.24 -2.56 12.69
CA TYR A 164 -4.37 -2.26 14.12
C TYR A 164 -3.01 -2.36 14.81
N LEU A 165 -2.87 -1.66 15.93
CA LEU A 165 -1.70 -1.79 16.78
C LEU A 165 -1.87 -3.03 17.65
N ASP A 166 -0.92 -3.94 17.59
CA ASP A 166 -0.90 -5.10 18.47
C ASP A 166 -0.14 -4.77 19.76
N GLU A 167 -0.81 -4.91 20.90
CA GLU A 167 -0.24 -4.62 22.21
C GLU A 167 0.85 -5.64 22.62
N GLN A 168 0.83 -6.86 22.09
CA GLN A 168 1.87 -7.87 22.36
C GLN A 168 3.23 -7.47 21.76
N TYR A 169 3.22 -6.65 20.70
CA TYR A 169 4.42 -6.14 20.03
C TYR A 169 4.93 -4.80 20.59
N GLN A 170 4.39 -4.31 21.71
CA GLN A 170 4.94 -3.15 22.43
C GLN A 170 6.28 -3.45 23.14
N GLY A 171 6.79 -4.68 23.09
CA GLY A 171 8.12 -5.06 23.56
C GLY A 171 9.20 -4.78 22.51
N TYR A 172 10.12 -3.87 22.84
CA TYR A 172 11.30 -3.52 22.03
C TYR A 172 12.01 -4.73 21.44
N TYR A 173 12.13 -4.79 20.11
CA TYR A 173 13.11 -5.64 19.44
C TYR A 173 14.54 -5.13 19.74
N TYR A 174 15.42 -6.02 20.19
CA TYR A 174 16.88 -5.80 20.27
C TYR A 174 17.58 -6.42 19.06
#